data_AF-A0A9N8HUA0-F1
#
_entry.id   AF-A0A9N8HUA0-F1
#
_cell.length_a   1.000
_cell.length_b   1.000
_cell.length_c   1.000
_cell.angle_alpha   90.00
_cell.angle_beta   90.00
_cell.angle_gamma   90.00
#
_symmetry.space_group_name_H-M   'P 1'
#
loop_
_entity.id
_entity.type
_entity.pdbx_description
1 polymer ?
#
loop_
_entity_poly.entity_id
_entity_poly.type
_entity_poly.pdbx_seq_one_letter_code
_entity_poly.pdbx_strand_id
1 'polypeptide(L)'
;MKRTSSRLMGESPKNKQTEAAAEEEPEEEEVVEDCMLCLEAMHDSDHKIPMLCPLDGCPFNYCSQCVWSLLLTSSQPYQEASDGSKQLKVPLQCPQCRTRYPHRQVVQDVLLLRRACRLQPLFFSDHHTPVSMNGSPLKENSLKASDLSAKQDFLEYVTWESLQESWTRVDRYLKDRSNPHEGFEVDTITDTSNRIPLLPRQWKEHLLRQDDIDKANGTAKTQGHILGSGQAMYDLVDPTLFQGMDETMTLSEQEFLSKLLVSGSVPNLMQAAQILHGMLQLMLHGGLKARQNSSLNISGISTSSPTRNNNHQAKRNYRMLATGTNLLYPDMDPTTLRKRFPLPLHMPRWMVIPVYHPDRRGVPLHVKAHKYGLEITSVKGSAGQQGIRKGDVITHINEEPCDAGTTTEQFNTYMQSLYETNYKHQSLDASTVTLVVNAHEDMAQELQKRSFEIIHFLTQQRKEENK
;
A
#
# COMPACT_ATOMS: atom_id res chain seq x y z
N MET A 1 65.02 -51.64 -2.51
CA MET A 1 66.05 -51.03 -3.39
C MET A 1 65.56 -51.07 -4.83
N LYS A 2 65.52 -49.91 -5.49
CA LYS A 2 65.69 -49.63 -6.94
C LYS A 2 64.86 -50.41 -8.00
N ARG A 3 64.21 -49.57 -8.84
CA ARG A 3 64.18 -49.58 -10.33
C ARG A 3 63.19 -50.55 -11.01
N THR A 4 62.10 -50.09 -11.64
CA THR A 4 61.88 -49.33 -12.92
C THR A 4 61.55 -50.25 -14.10
N SER A 5 60.64 -49.75 -14.96
CA SER A 5 60.33 -50.19 -16.34
C SER A 5 59.49 -51.47 -16.48
N SER A 6 58.51 -51.59 -17.38
CA SER A 6 58.16 -50.81 -18.57
C SER A 6 56.81 -51.28 -19.15
N ARG A 7 56.05 -50.33 -19.72
CA ARG A 7 55.38 -50.36 -21.05
C ARG A 7 54.59 -51.62 -21.44
N LEU A 8 53.29 -51.46 -21.74
CA LEU A 8 52.67 -51.93 -22.99
C LEU A 8 51.37 -51.15 -23.26
N MET A 9 51.27 -50.67 -24.49
CA MET A 9 50.13 -49.94 -25.09
C MET A 9 48.99 -50.91 -25.37
N GLY A 10 47.74 -50.49 -25.11
CA GLY A 10 46.53 -51.20 -25.48
C GLY A 10 45.52 -50.24 -26.09
N GLU A 11 45.24 -50.47 -27.37
CA GLU A 11 44.43 -49.75 -28.36
C GLU A 11 43.09 -49.16 -27.87
N SER A 12 42.80 -47.91 -28.24
CA SER A 12 41.50 -47.27 -28.08
C SER A 12 40.56 -47.62 -29.26
N PRO A 13 39.30 -48.02 -28.99
CA PRO A 13 38.32 -48.22 -30.05
C PRO A 13 37.78 -46.87 -30.56
N LYS A 14 37.78 -46.72 -31.88
CA LYS A 14 37.16 -45.61 -32.62
C LYS A 14 35.65 -45.63 -32.37
N ASN A 15 35.16 -44.65 -31.61
CA ASN A 15 33.74 -44.47 -31.35
C ASN A 15 33.10 -43.79 -32.57
N LYS A 16 32.15 -44.48 -33.20
CA LYS A 16 31.44 -44.07 -34.42
C LYS A 16 30.31 -43.12 -33.99
N GLN A 17 30.56 -41.82 -34.10
CA GLN A 17 29.53 -40.79 -33.92
C GLN A 17 28.39 -41.04 -34.91
N THR A 18 27.21 -41.33 -34.36
CA THR A 18 25.93 -41.35 -35.07
C THR A 18 25.25 -40.05 -34.66
N GLU A 19 25.31 -39.05 -35.54
CA GLU A 19 24.52 -37.82 -35.45
C GLU A 19 23.05 -38.21 -35.71
N ALA A 20 22.33 -38.52 -34.64
CA ALA A 20 20.88 -38.55 -34.66
C ALA A 20 20.41 -37.09 -34.55
N ALA A 21 19.86 -36.57 -35.66
CA ALA A 21 19.14 -35.31 -35.67
C ALA A 21 17.97 -35.44 -34.69
N ALA A 22 18.05 -34.76 -33.55
CA ALA A 22 16.93 -34.59 -32.64
C ALA A 22 15.89 -33.74 -33.37
N GLU A 23 14.77 -34.35 -33.74
CA GLU A 23 13.56 -33.62 -34.12
C GLU A 23 13.17 -32.77 -32.91
N GLU A 24 13.40 -31.45 -32.98
CA GLU A 24 12.85 -30.49 -32.03
C GLU A 24 11.32 -30.58 -32.13
N GLU A 25 10.69 -31.19 -31.11
CA GLU A 25 9.23 -31.10 -30.96
C GLU A 25 8.86 -29.61 -30.90
N PRO A 26 7.87 -29.16 -31.70
CA PRO A 26 7.49 -27.76 -31.71
C PRO A 26 7.04 -27.37 -30.29
N GLU A 27 7.76 -26.44 -29.67
CA GLU A 27 7.36 -25.82 -28.41
C GLU A 27 5.97 -25.21 -28.62
N GLU A 28 4.95 -25.82 -28.04
CA GLU A 28 3.60 -25.25 -28.02
C GLU A 28 3.68 -23.91 -27.29
N GLU A 29 3.56 -22.80 -28.02
CA GLU A 29 3.52 -21.46 -27.42
C GLU A 29 2.37 -21.41 -26.41
N GLU A 30 2.69 -21.39 -25.12
CA GLU A 30 1.70 -21.20 -24.05
C GLU A 30 0.97 -19.88 -24.30
N VAL A 31 -0.31 -19.97 -24.66
CA VAL A 31 -1.18 -18.80 -24.82
C VAL A 31 -1.38 -18.19 -23.43
N VAL A 32 -0.65 -17.11 -23.14
CA VAL A 32 -0.82 -16.32 -21.92
C VAL A 32 -2.19 -15.66 -21.98
N GLU A 33 -3.14 -16.13 -21.17
CA GLU A 33 -4.46 -15.52 -21.10
C GLU A 33 -4.41 -14.20 -20.32
N ASP A 34 -4.80 -13.10 -20.96
CA ASP A 34 -4.93 -11.80 -20.29
C ASP A 34 -6.19 -11.73 -19.41
N CYS A 35 -6.13 -10.87 -18.40
CA CYS A 35 -7.28 -10.59 -17.56
C CYS A 35 -8.41 -9.96 -18.37
N MET A 36 -9.57 -10.61 -18.45
CA MET A 36 -10.72 -10.13 -19.23
C MET A 36 -11.34 -8.80 -18.73
N LEU A 37 -10.89 -8.27 -17.59
CA LEU A 37 -11.37 -7.00 -17.02
C LEU A 37 -10.43 -5.83 -17.27
N CYS A 38 -9.13 -5.98 -16.94
CA CYS A 38 -8.14 -4.91 -17.13
C CYS A 38 -7.28 -5.08 -18.38
N LEU A 39 -7.39 -6.21 -19.08
CA LEU A 39 -6.58 -6.59 -20.24
C LEU A 39 -5.08 -6.66 -19.97
N GLU A 40 -4.69 -6.81 -18.69
CA GLU A 40 -3.30 -7.03 -18.28
C GLU A 40 -3.02 -8.53 -18.12
N ALA A 41 -1.77 -8.92 -18.37
CA ALA A 41 -1.31 -10.29 -18.17
C ALA A 41 -1.60 -10.75 -16.73
N MET A 42 -2.21 -11.93 -16.61
CA MET A 42 -2.49 -12.53 -15.31
C MET A 42 -1.21 -13.14 -14.71
N HIS A 43 -1.11 -13.16 -13.39
CA HIS A 43 0.01 -13.82 -12.72
C HIS A 43 -0.21 -15.34 -12.75
N ASP A 44 0.85 -16.16 -12.77
CA ASP A 44 0.75 -17.63 -12.74
C ASP A 44 -0.18 -18.15 -11.64
N SER A 45 -0.16 -17.50 -10.48
CA SER A 45 -1.04 -17.83 -9.35
C SER A 45 -2.54 -17.64 -9.67
N ASP A 46 -2.87 -16.65 -10.50
CA ASP A 46 -4.25 -16.40 -10.94
C ASP A 46 -4.76 -17.51 -11.87
N HIS A 47 -3.88 -18.11 -12.69
CA HIS A 47 -4.20 -19.28 -13.51
C HIS A 47 -4.27 -20.57 -12.70
N LYS A 48 -3.27 -20.80 -11.83
CA LYS A 48 -3.21 -21.99 -10.95
C LYS A 48 -4.39 -22.07 -10.00
N ILE A 49 -4.92 -20.93 -9.56
CA ILE A 49 -6.06 -20.86 -8.64
C ILE A 49 -7.12 -19.98 -9.31
N PRO A 50 -7.92 -20.51 -10.25
CA PRO A 50 -8.89 -19.73 -11.00
C PRO A 50 -10.04 -19.25 -10.10
N MET A 51 -10.70 -18.16 -10.51
CA MET A 51 -11.89 -17.69 -9.81
C MET A 51 -13.04 -18.71 -9.90
N LEU A 52 -13.65 -19.01 -8.76
CA LEU A 52 -14.70 -20.02 -8.70
C LEU A 52 -16.08 -19.40 -8.96
N CYS A 53 -16.39 -19.17 -10.22
CA CYS A 53 -17.72 -18.70 -10.64
C CYS A 53 -18.81 -19.68 -10.18
N PRO A 54 -19.91 -19.26 -9.54
CA PRO A 54 -20.92 -20.20 -9.04
C PRO A 54 -21.70 -20.95 -10.11
N LEU A 55 -21.68 -20.47 -11.36
CA LEU A 55 -22.32 -21.14 -12.48
C LEU A 55 -21.39 -22.22 -13.06
N ASP A 56 -21.87 -23.45 -13.10
CA ASP A 56 -21.22 -24.61 -13.74
C ASP A 56 -20.85 -24.35 -15.19
N GLY A 57 -19.59 -24.67 -15.52
CA GLY A 57 -19.01 -24.47 -16.84
C GLY A 57 -18.58 -23.04 -17.17
N CYS A 58 -18.78 -22.03 -16.30
CA CYS A 58 -18.30 -20.67 -16.58
C CYS A 58 -16.76 -20.59 -16.44
N PRO A 59 -15.99 -20.37 -17.52
CA PRO A 59 -14.53 -20.37 -17.48
C PRO A 59 -13.95 -19.01 -17.06
N PHE A 60 -14.80 -18.06 -16.66
CA PHE A 60 -14.38 -16.68 -16.48
C PHE A 60 -13.39 -16.51 -15.33
N ASN A 61 -12.18 -16.10 -15.67
CA ASN A 61 -11.10 -15.80 -14.75
C ASN A 61 -10.60 -14.35 -14.95
N TYR A 62 -9.98 -13.79 -13.92
CA TYR A 62 -9.44 -12.43 -13.92
C TYR A 62 -8.39 -12.28 -12.83
N CYS A 63 -7.52 -11.27 -12.96
CA CYS A 63 -6.37 -11.08 -12.07
C CYS A 63 -6.79 -10.74 -10.63
N SER A 64 -5.92 -11.06 -9.67
CA SER A 64 -6.14 -10.79 -8.24
C SER A 64 -6.54 -9.33 -7.95
N GLN A 65 -5.97 -8.37 -8.68
CA GLN A 65 -6.26 -6.95 -8.48
C GLN A 65 -7.71 -6.59 -8.85
N CYS A 66 -8.22 -7.17 -9.95
CA CYS A 66 -9.61 -6.96 -10.36
C CYS A 66 -10.60 -7.65 -9.39
N VAL A 67 -10.25 -8.82 -8.84
CA VAL A 67 -11.04 -9.47 -7.78
C VAL A 67 -11.10 -8.62 -6.52
N TRP A 68 -9.98 -8.07 -6.09
CA TRP A 68 -9.94 -7.17 -4.94
C TRP A 68 -10.79 -5.92 -5.17
N SER A 69 -10.67 -5.30 -6.35
CA SER A 69 -11.45 -4.13 -6.73
C SER A 69 -12.96 -4.41 -6.75
N LEU A 70 -13.36 -5.59 -7.23
CA LEU A 70 -14.75 -6.04 -7.21
C LEU A 70 -15.26 -6.26 -5.77
N LEU A 71 -14.45 -6.89 -4.91
CA LEU A 71 -14.77 -7.06 -3.49
C LEU A 71 -14.94 -5.72 -2.79
N LEU A 72 -14.01 -4.79 -3.01
CA LEU A 72 -14.03 -3.45 -2.41
C LEU A 72 -15.29 -2.70 -2.85
N THR A 73 -15.54 -2.63 -4.15
CA THR A 73 -16.72 -1.97 -4.72
C THR A 73 -18.03 -2.59 -4.21
N SER A 74 -18.08 -3.93 -4.09
CA SER A 74 -19.27 -4.62 -3.56
C SER A 74 -19.52 -4.40 -2.06
N SER A 75 -18.49 -3.96 -1.34
CA SER A 75 -18.56 -3.69 0.10
C SER A 75 -18.92 -2.25 0.43
N GLN A 76 -18.73 -1.33 -0.53
CA GLN A 76 -19.10 0.06 -0.35
C GLN A 76 -20.63 0.21 -0.20
N PRO A 77 -21.08 1.20 0.60
CA PRO A 77 -22.50 1.55 0.68
C PRO A 77 -22.98 2.14 -0.66
N TYR A 78 -24.29 2.42 -0.76
CA TYR A 78 -24.86 3.09 -1.94
C TYR A 78 -24.08 4.36 -2.28
N GLN A 79 -23.74 4.53 -3.55
CA GLN A 79 -23.13 5.76 -4.03
C GLN A 79 -24.25 6.69 -4.52
N GLU A 80 -24.32 7.91 -3.99
CA GLU A 80 -25.28 8.90 -4.45
C GLU A 80 -24.79 9.48 -5.78
N ALA A 81 -25.53 9.25 -6.86
CA ALA A 81 -25.23 9.84 -8.14
C ALA A 81 -25.58 11.33 -8.16
N SER A 82 -25.10 12.05 -9.18
CA SER A 82 -25.29 13.49 -9.33
C SER A 82 -26.75 13.94 -9.39
N ASP A 83 -27.67 13.03 -9.70
CA ASP A 83 -29.11 13.24 -9.71
C ASP A 83 -29.79 13.04 -8.33
N GLY A 84 -29.01 12.76 -7.29
CA GLY A 84 -29.50 12.44 -5.95
C GLY A 84 -30.07 11.03 -5.82
N SER A 85 -29.99 10.22 -6.87
CA SER A 85 -30.39 8.83 -6.79
C SER A 85 -29.33 8.03 -6.04
N LYS A 86 -29.77 7.25 -5.05
CA LYS A 86 -28.91 6.25 -4.41
C LYS A 86 -28.70 5.13 -5.42
N GLN A 87 -27.61 5.17 -6.18
CA GLN A 87 -27.31 4.12 -7.14
C GLN A 87 -27.02 2.81 -6.41
N LEU A 88 -27.58 1.74 -6.98
CA LEU A 88 -27.58 0.39 -6.43
C LEU A 88 -26.18 -0.08 -6.03
N LYS A 89 -26.07 -0.56 -4.79
CA LYS A 89 -24.93 -1.33 -4.31
C LYS A 89 -24.55 -2.39 -5.35
N VAL A 90 -23.30 -2.35 -5.84
CA VAL A 90 -22.80 -3.33 -6.80
C VAL A 90 -22.79 -4.70 -6.12
N PRO A 91 -23.64 -5.66 -6.53
CA PRO A 91 -23.60 -6.98 -5.94
C PRO A 91 -22.32 -7.71 -6.34
N LEU A 92 -21.79 -8.54 -5.46
CA LEU A 92 -20.66 -9.42 -5.78
C LEU A 92 -21.16 -10.53 -6.74
N GLN A 93 -21.00 -10.30 -8.03
CA GLN A 93 -21.44 -11.16 -9.13
C GLN A 93 -20.30 -11.46 -10.09
N CYS A 94 -20.34 -12.63 -10.74
CA CYS A 94 -19.42 -12.93 -11.83
C CYS A 94 -19.67 -11.97 -13.00
N PRO A 95 -18.65 -11.25 -13.52
CA PRO A 95 -18.86 -10.30 -14.62
C PRO A 95 -19.39 -10.94 -15.92
N GLN A 96 -19.04 -12.21 -16.17
CA GLN A 96 -19.46 -12.92 -17.38
C GLN A 96 -20.92 -13.41 -17.32
N CYS A 97 -21.25 -14.22 -16.33
CA CYS A 97 -22.58 -14.86 -16.26
C CYS A 97 -23.55 -14.15 -15.31
N ARG A 98 -23.08 -13.15 -14.55
CA ARG A 98 -23.85 -12.36 -13.56
C ARG A 98 -24.39 -13.16 -12.37
N THR A 99 -24.02 -14.43 -12.23
CA THR A 99 -24.37 -15.25 -11.07
C THR A 99 -23.75 -14.67 -9.81
N ARG A 100 -24.55 -14.57 -8.74
CA ARG A 100 -24.10 -14.06 -7.44
C ARG A 100 -23.21 -15.08 -6.76
N TYR A 101 -22.07 -14.62 -6.25
CA TYR A 101 -21.24 -15.46 -5.38
C TYR A 101 -22.02 -15.79 -4.11
N PRO A 102 -22.12 -17.07 -3.70
CA PRO A 102 -22.93 -17.48 -2.56
C PRO A 102 -22.38 -16.90 -1.26
N HIS A 103 -21.05 -16.83 -1.14
CA HIS A 103 -20.37 -16.27 0.02
C HIS A 103 -19.20 -15.39 -0.40
N ARG A 104 -19.14 -14.16 0.13
CA ARG A 104 -17.99 -13.26 0.00
C ARG A 104 -16.69 -13.92 0.48
N GLN A 105 -16.79 -14.76 1.52
CA GLN A 105 -15.65 -15.45 2.11
C GLN A 105 -14.92 -16.34 1.09
N VAL A 106 -15.63 -17.04 0.19
CA VAL A 106 -14.99 -17.91 -0.82
C VAL A 106 -14.11 -17.10 -1.77
N VAL A 107 -14.56 -15.91 -2.16
CA VAL A 107 -13.77 -15.00 -3.02
C VAL A 107 -12.52 -14.50 -2.29
N GLN A 108 -12.65 -14.18 -0.99
CA GLN A 108 -11.51 -13.79 -0.15
C GLN A 108 -10.52 -14.95 0.06
N ASP A 109 -11.02 -16.16 0.25
CA ASP A 109 -10.20 -17.36 0.41
C ASP A 109 -9.40 -17.64 -0.87
N VAL A 110 -10.01 -17.52 -2.05
CA VAL A 110 -9.30 -17.64 -3.35
C VAL A 110 -8.18 -16.61 -3.47
N LEU A 111 -8.43 -15.36 -3.09
CA LEU A 111 -7.40 -14.31 -3.09
C LEU A 111 -6.25 -14.61 -2.12
N LEU A 112 -6.56 -15.13 -0.94
CA LEU A 112 -5.54 -15.54 0.03
C LEU A 112 -4.68 -16.67 -0.53
N LEU A 113 -5.30 -17.68 -1.15
CA LEU A 113 -4.58 -18.80 -1.76
C LEU A 113 -3.72 -18.34 -2.95
N ARG A 114 -4.20 -17.41 -3.79
CA ARG A 114 -3.41 -16.79 -4.87
C ARG A 114 -2.19 -16.06 -4.33
N ARG A 115 -2.38 -15.26 -3.26
CA ARG A 115 -1.28 -14.54 -2.62
C ARG A 115 -0.25 -15.51 -2.03
N ALA A 116 -0.70 -16.57 -1.36
CA ALA A 116 0.19 -17.63 -0.86
C ALA A 116 0.97 -18.27 -2.02
N CYS A 117 0.29 -18.69 -3.10
CA CYS A 117 0.93 -19.29 -4.27
C CYS A 117 1.96 -18.33 -4.93
N ARG A 118 1.67 -17.03 -5.01
CA ARG A 118 2.60 -16.02 -5.52
C ARG A 118 3.85 -15.86 -4.64
N LEU A 119 3.69 -15.90 -3.32
CA LEU A 119 4.81 -15.74 -2.38
C LEU A 119 5.56 -17.06 -2.14
N GLN A 120 5.00 -18.20 -2.53
CA GLN A 120 5.58 -19.53 -2.38
C GLN A 120 7.06 -19.62 -2.77
N PRO A 121 7.51 -19.07 -3.93
CA PRO A 121 8.93 -19.11 -4.29
C PRO A 121 9.82 -18.40 -3.26
N LEU A 122 9.34 -17.33 -2.61
CA LEU A 122 10.10 -16.57 -1.61
C LEU A 122 10.27 -17.30 -0.27
N PHE A 123 9.46 -18.33 -0.02
CA PHE A 123 9.54 -19.16 1.19
C PHE A 123 10.35 -20.43 0.97
N PHE A 124 10.21 -21.06 -0.19
CA PHE A 124 10.74 -22.40 -0.44
C PHE A 124 11.84 -22.42 -1.51
N SER A 125 12.64 -21.35 -1.62
CA SER A 125 13.79 -21.27 -2.53
C SER A 125 14.95 -22.24 -2.16
N ASP A 126 14.72 -23.24 -1.31
CA ASP A 126 15.76 -24.14 -0.80
C ASP A 126 16.32 -25.06 -1.90
N HIS A 127 17.54 -24.71 -2.31
CA HIS A 127 18.67 -25.54 -2.76
C HIS A 127 18.58 -26.46 -3.98
N HIS A 128 17.42 -26.74 -4.56
CA HIS A 128 17.40 -27.29 -5.91
C HIS A 128 17.51 -26.13 -6.90
N THR A 129 18.71 -25.57 -7.08
CA THR A 129 18.99 -24.70 -8.21
C THR A 129 18.61 -25.46 -9.48
N PRO A 130 17.55 -25.10 -10.24
CA PRO A 130 17.54 -25.43 -11.64
C PRO A 130 18.77 -24.71 -12.18
N VAL A 131 19.78 -25.49 -12.57
CA VAL A 131 20.91 -24.98 -13.33
C VAL A 131 20.27 -24.38 -14.57
N SER A 132 20.20 -23.04 -14.64
CA SER A 132 19.89 -22.36 -15.90
C SER A 132 20.78 -23.02 -16.96
N MET A 133 20.29 -23.20 -18.19
CA MET A 133 21.10 -23.76 -19.31
C MET A 133 22.47 -23.05 -19.46
N ASN A 134 22.68 -21.89 -18.81
CA ASN A 134 23.92 -21.13 -18.73
C ASN A 134 24.71 -21.23 -17.39
N GLY A 135 24.42 -22.20 -16.51
CA GLY A 135 25.29 -22.57 -15.38
C GLY A 135 25.45 -21.57 -14.23
N SER A 136 24.70 -20.46 -14.20
CA SER A 136 24.86 -19.43 -13.17
C SER A 136 23.77 -19.53 -12.10
N PRO A 137 24.12 -19.66 -10.80
CA PRO A 137 23.15 -19.64 -9.71
C PRO A 137 22.41 -18.31 -9.68
N LEU A 138 21.07 -18.35 -9.73
CA LEU A 138 20.21 -17.19 -9.53
C LEU A 138 20.47 -16.63 -8.13
N LYS A 139 21.13 -15.47 -8.06
CA LYS A 139 21.42 -14.80 -6.80
C LYS A 139 20.13 -14.30 -6.16
N GLU A 140 19.98 -14.58 -4.85
CA GLU A 140 18.94 -14.01 -3.97
C GLU A 140 18.87 -12.46 -4.01
N ASN A 141 19.92 -11.80 -4.51
CA ASN A 141 19.97 -10.34 -4.72
C ASN A 141 18.99 -9.79 -5.79
N SER A 142 18.16 -10.63 -6.42
CA SER A 142 17.17 -10.18 -7.41
C SER A 142 15.76 -9.94 -6.84
N LEU A 143 15.53 -10.24 -5.55
CA LEU A 143 14.24 -9.97 -4.92
C LEU A 143 14.02 -8.46 -4.82
N LYS A 144 12.89 -7.99 -5.37
CA LYS A 144 12.53 -6.57 -5.27
C LYS A 144 12.11 -6.27 -3.82
N ALA A 145 12.39 -5.05 -3.36
CA ALA A 145 11.94 -4.60 -2.03
C ALA A 145 10.42 -4.77 -1.82
N SER A 146 9.63 -4.63 -2.90
CA SER A 146 8.19 -4.89 -2.89
C SER A 146 7.83 -6.33 -2.53
N ASP A 147 8.63 -7.31 -2.96
CA ASP A 147 8.37 -8.73 -2.72
C ASP A 147 8.70 -9.10 -1.27
N LEU A 148 9.77 -8.52 -0.73
CA LEU A 148 10.13 -8.65 0.69
C LEU A 148 9.09 -8.01 1.60
N SER A 149 8.61 -6.81 1.25
CA SER A 149 7.51 -6.16 1.96
C SER A 149 6.24 -7.01 1.91
N ALA A 150 5.85 -7.50 0.73
CA ALA A 150 4.66 -8.31 0.57
C ALA A 150 4.74 -9.64 1.35
N LYS A 151 5.94 -10.22 1.45
CA LYS A 151 6.26 -11.39 2.29
C LYS A 151 6.11 -11.06 3.77
N GLN A 152 6.69 -9.96 4.23
CA GLN A 152 6.60 -9.53 5.62
C GLN A 152 5.15 -9.27 6.02
N ASP A 153 4.40 -8.52 5.20
CA ASP A 153 2.98 -8.28 5.41
C ASP A 153 2.19 -9.59 5.48
N PHE A 154 2.51 -10.57 4.63
CA PHE A 154 1.84 -11.88 4.65
C PHE A 154 2.09 -12.63 5.96
N LEU A 155 3.34 -12.63 6.44
CA LEU A 155 3.72 -13.27 7.71
C LEU A 155 3.07 -12.61 8.93
N GLU A 156 2.85 -11.31 8.89
CA GLU A 156 2.24 -10.56 9.98
C GLU A 156 0.76 -10.91 10.16
N TYR A 157 0.03 -11.12 9.06
CA TYR A 157 -1.42 -11.26 9.10
C TYR A 157 -1.95 -12.69 8.89
N VAL A 158 -1.19 -13.57 8.23
CA VAL A 158 -1.65 -14.91 7.83
C VAL A 158 -1.09 -15.97 8.77
N THR A 159 -1.97 -16.74 9.40
CA THR A 159 -1.58 -17.94 10.15
C THR A 159 -1.72 -19.19 9.29
N TRP A 160 -0.98 -20.25 9.65
CA TRP A 160 -1.11 -21.55 8.99
C TRP A 160 -2.55 -22.06 9.05
N GLU A 161 -3.20 -21.94 10.21
CA GLU A 161 -4.58 -22.37 10.41
C GLU A 161 -5.55 -21.62 9.48
N SER A 162 -5.39 -20.29 9.36
CA SER A 162 -6.24 -19.47 8.47
C SER A 162 -6.07 -19.86 6.99
N LEU A 163 -4.85 -20.16 6.56
CA LEU A 163 -4.54 -20.57 5.20
C LEU A 163 -5.11 -21.97 4.90
N GLN A 164 -4.93 -22.91 5.83
CA GLN A 164 -5.48 -24.27 5.73
C GLN A 164 -7.02 -24.28 5.74
N GLU A 165 -7.64 -23.47 6.58
CA GLU A 165 -9.10 -23.35 6.64
C GLU A 165 -9.65 -22.76 5.32
N SER A 166 -8.99 -21.74 4.79
CA SER A 166 -9.33 -21.14 3.49
C SER A 166 -9.23 -22.16 2.37
N TRP A 167 -8.15 -22.94 2.30
CA TRP A 167 -8.01 -24.04 1.34
C TRP A 167 -9.15 -25.05 1.48
N THR A 168 -9.48 -25.45 2.71
CA THR A 168 -10.55 -26.42 2.99
C THR A 168 -11.93 -25.91 2.56
N ARG A 169 -12.22 -24.61 2.77
CA ARG A 169 -13.49 -24.00 2.34
C ARG A 169 -13.59 -23.94 0.82
N VAL A 170 -12.50 -23.59 0.13
CA VAL A 170 -12.48 -23.54 -1.33
C VAL A 170 -12.58 -24.95 -1.93
N ASP A 171 -11.88 -25.94 -1.38
CA ASP A 171 -11.98 -27.35 -1.78
C ASP A 171 -13.41 -27.90 -1.57
N ARG A 172 -14.02 -27.63 -0.42
CA ARG A 172 -15.42 -27.99 -0.15
C ARG A 172 -16.36 -27.35 -1.17
N TYR A 173 -16.18 -26.05 -1.44
CA TYR A 173 -16.99 -25.33 -2.42
C TYR A 173 -16.92 -25.93 -3.82
N LEU A 174 -15.73 -26.39 -4.25
CA LEU A 174 -15.56 -27.11 -5.51
C LEU A 174 -16.26 -28.48 -5.51
N LYS A 175 -16.16 -29.22 -4.40
CA LYS A 175 -16.81 -30.53 -4.26
C LYS A 175 -18.34 -30.43 -4.27
N ASP A 176 -18.88 -29.43 -3.58
CA ASP A 176 -20.32 -29.18 -3.53
C ASP A 176 -20.88 -28.84 -4.92
N ARG A 177 -20.12 -28.12 -5.76
CA ARG A 177 -20.45 -27.90 -7.18
C ARG A 177 -20.44 -29.16 -8.02
N SER A 178 -19.45 -30.03 -7.77
CA SER A 178 -19.29 -31.25 -8.57
C SER A 178 -20.34 -32.32 -8.29
N ASN A 179 -21.24 -32.13 -7.32
CA ASN A 179 -22.23 -33.13 -6.93
C ASN A 179 -23.44 -33.10 -7.90
N PRO A 180 -23.62 -34.12 -8.77
CA PRO A 180 -24.54 -34.09 -9.90
C PRO A 180 -26.02 -34.34 -9.54
N HIS A 181 -26.45 -34.01 -8.31
CA HIS A 181 -27.81 -34.31 -7.85
C HIS A 181 -28.94 -33.55 -8.59
N GLU A 182 -28.62 -32.67 -9.55
CA GLU A 182 -29.60 -31.96 -10.39
C GLU A 182 -29.71 -32.46 -11.85
N GLY A 183 -29.20 -33.65 -12.18
CA GLY A 183 -29.57 -34.33 -13.43
C GLY A 183 -29.08 -33.70 -14.74
N PHE A 184 -28.09 -32.80 -14.66
CA PHE A 184 -27.34 -32.37 -15.84
C PHE A 184 -26.15 -33.32 -16.01
N GLU A 185 -26.11 -34.05 -17.12
CA GLU A 185 -24.91 -34.75 -17.58
C GLU A 185 -23.85 -33.68 -17.88
N VAL A 186 -22.94 -33.46 -16.94
CA VAL A 186 -21.80 -32.56 -17.12
C VAL A 186 -20.77 -33.31 -17.98
N ASP A 187 -20.79 -33.05 -19.28
CA ASP A 187 -19.78 -33.54 -20.22
C ASP A 187 -18.38 -33.14 -19.74
N THR A 188 -17.61 -34.13 -19.25
CA THR A 188 -16.14 -34.37 -19.24
C THR A 188 -15.09 -33.25 -19.19
N ILE A 189 -15.43 -31.96 -19.24
CA ILE A 189 -14.45 -30.88 -19.50
C ILE A 189 -13.77 -30.36 -18.22
N THR A 190 -14.27 -30.63 -17.01
CA THR A 190 -13.61 -30.08 -15.82
C THR A 190 -13.61 -31.02 -14.63
N ASP A 191 -12.60 -31.88 -14.55
CA ASP A 191 -12.12 -32.38 -13.26
C ASP A 191 -11.53 -31.19 -12.47
N THR A 192 -12.40 -30.39 -11.86
CA THR A 192 -12.02 -29.21 -11.08
C THR A 192 -11.38 -29.61 -9.75
N SER A 193 -11.52 -30.86 -9.32
CA SER A 193 -11.03 -31.34 -8.02
C SER A 193 -9.50 -31.36 -7.94
N ASN A 194 -8.82 -31.46 -9.09
CA ASN A 194 -7.36 -31.40 -9.20
C ASN A 194 -6.79 -29.99 -9.46
N ARG A 195 -7.63 -28.94 -9.55
CA ARG A 195 -7.16 -27.60 -9.97
C ARG A 195 -6.47 -26.81 -8.87
N ILE A 196 -6.83 -27.00 -7.60
CA ILE A 196 -6.18 -26.24 -6.53
C ILE A 196 -4.94 -26.99 -6.05
N PRO A 197 -3.75 -26.41 -6.18
CA PRO A 197 -2.54 -27.04 -5.68
C PRO A 197 -2.66 -27.30 -4.17
N LEU A 198 -2.20 -28.48 -3.74
CA LEU A 198 -2.08 -28.80 -2.33
C LEU A 198 -1.14 -27.79 -1.67
N LEU A 199 -1.53 -27.27 -0.51
CA LEU A 199 -0.64 -26.39 0.25
C LEU A 199 0.63 -27.16 0.68
N PRO A 200 1.83 -26.69 0.31
CA PRO A 200 3.08 -27.28 0.79
C PRO A 200 3.10 -27.35 2.32
N ARG A 201 3.53 -28.50 2.89
CA ARG A 201 3.60 -28.68 4.34
C ARG A 201 4.56 -27.69 5.01
N GLN A 202 5.57 -27.24 4.27
CA GLN A 202 6.59 -26.29 4.71
C GLN A 202 6.01 -24.93 5.09
N TRP A 203 4.83 -24.54 4.59
CA TRP A 203 4.14 -23.32 5.06
C TRP A 203 3.89 -23.32 6.57
N LYS A 204 3.67 -24.49 7.16
CA LYS A 204 3.51 -24.65 8.61
C LYS A 204 4.76 -24.27 9.40
N GLU A 205 5.93 -24.32 8.77
CA GLU A 205 7.22 -23.99 9.40
C GLU A 205 7.51 -22.49 9.35
N HIS A 206 6.96 -21.76 8.37
CA HIS A 206 7.19 -20.32 8.22
C HIS A 206 6.07 -19.44 8.77
N LEU A 207 4.83 -19.94 8.83
CA LEU A 207 3.71 -19.17 9.37
C LEU A 207 3.61 -19.38 10.88
N LEU A 208 3.32 -18.29 11.59
CA LEU A 208 3.06 -18.33 13.02
C LEU A 208 1.86 -19.23 13.32
N ARG A 209 1.97 -20.01 14.39
CA ARG A 209 0.81 -20.71 14.96
C ARG A 209 -0.03 -19.69 15.71
N GLN A 210 -1.35 -19.82 15.63
CA GLN A 210 -2.27 -18.94 16.37
C GLN A 210 -1.91 -18.83 17.86
N ASP A 211 -1.52 -19.95 18.48
CA ASP A 211 -1.11 -20.00 19.90
C ASP A 211 0.09 -19.11 20.24
N ASP A 212 1.01 -18.92 19.29
CA ASP A 212 2.20 -18.09 19.49
C ASP A 212 1.85 -16.60 19.41
N ILE A 213 0.92 -16.24 18.51
CA ILE A 213 0.34 -14.89 18.43
C ILE A 213 -0.45 -14.58 19.70
N ASP A 214 -1.28 -15.50 20.18
CA ASP A 214 -2.10 -15.29 21.37
C ASP A 214 -1.22 -15.17 22.64
N LYS A 215 -0.08 -15.87 22.70
CA LYS A 215 0.93 -15.70 23.75
C LYS A 215 1.67 -14.37 23.65
N ALA A 216 2.08 -13.96 22.44
CA ALA A 216 2.71 -12.66 22.21
C ALA A 216 1.77 -11.50 22.56
N ASN A 217 0.48 -11.67 22.30
CA ASN A 217 -0.58 -10.72 22.61
C ASN A 217 -1.14 -10.87 24.04
N GLY A 218 -0.58 -11.76 24.87
CA GLY A 218 -1.03 -12.06 26.23
C GLY A 218 -1.00 -10.88 27.22
N THR A 219 -0.46 -9.73 26.83
CA THR A 219 -0.53 -8.46 27.60
C THR A 219 -1.45 -7.41 26.97
N ALA A 220 -1.97 -7.62 25.76
CA ALA A 220 -2.94 -6.74 25.11
C ALA A 220 -4.00 -7.59 24.39
N LYS A 221 -5.19 -7.71 24.99
CA LYS A 221 -6.37 -8.37 24.39
C LYS A 221 -6.75 -7.71 23.07
N THR A 222 -6.09 -8.09 22.00
CA THR A 222 -6.41 -7.71 20.63
C THR A 222 -7.12 -8.92 20.04
N GLN A 223 -8.46 -8.85 19.94
CA GLN A 223 -9.24 -9.92 19.32
C GLN A 223 -8.74 -10.14 17.89
N GLY A 224 -8.30 -11.36 17.59
CA GLY A 224 -7.81 -11.78 16.29
C GLY A 224 -8.85 -11.55 15.20
N HIS A 225 -8.68 -10.45 14.49
CA HIS A 225 -9.46 -10.10 13.31
C HIS A 225 -8.81 -10.81 12.11
N ILE A 226 -9.36 -11.96 11.73
CA ILE A 226 -9.03 -12.69 10.50
C ILE A 226 -9.07 -11.71 9.31
N LEU A 227 -8.12 -11.86 8.39
CA LEU A 227 -7.82 -11.09 7.15
C LEU A 227 -8.98 -10.64 6.25
N GLY A 228 -10.24 -10.90 6.58
CA GLY A 228 -11.41 -10.38 5.88
C GLY A 228 -12.07 -9.16 6.51
N SER A 229 -11.77 -8.84 7.78
CA SER A 229 -12.56 -7.84 8.52
C SER A 229 -11.75 -6.82 9.34
N GLY A 230 -10.46 -7.08 9.62
CA GLY A 230 -9.58 -6.11 10.29
C GLY A 230 -9.07 -5.01 9.34
N GLN A 231 -8.81 -5.35 8.08
CA GLN A 231 -8.33 -4.38 7.09
C GLN A 231 -9.40 -3.34 6.75
N ALA A 232 -10.67 -3.76 6.71
CA ALA A 232 -11.80 -2.86 6.52
C ALA A 232 -11.99 -1.84 7.67
N MET A 233 -11.34 -2.05 8.83
CA MET A 233 -11.35 -1.08 9.93
C MET A 233 -10.25 -0.01 9.81
N TYR A 234 -9.12 -0.33 9.17
CA TYR A 234 -8.04 0.62 8.89
C TYR A 234 -8.20 1.37 7.56
N ASP A 235 -9.23 1.04 6.80
CA ASP A 235 -9.64 1.81 5.61
C ASP A 235 -10.44 3.06 5.99
N LEU A 236 -10.66 3.28 7.28
CA LEU A 236 -11.29 4.48 7.78
C LEU A 236 -10.30 5.65 7.77
N VAL A 237 -10.32 6.42 6.68
CA VAL A 237 -9.56 7.68 6.55
C VAL A 237 -10.10 8.70 7.55
N ASP A 238 -9.23 9.29 8.36
CA ASP A 238 -9.61 10.46 9.15
C ASP A 238 -9.33 11.75 8.37
N PRO A 239 -10.37 12.43 7.83
CA PRO A 239 -10.18 13.61 6.99
C PRO A 239 -9.61 14.79 7.76
N THR A 240 -9.71 14.80 9.08
CA THR A 240 -9.21 15.90 9.89
C THR A 240 -7.68 15.98 9.86
N LEU A 241 -6.99 14.86 9.63
CA LEU A 241 -5.53 14.75 9.56
C LEU A 241 -4.91 15.65 8.48
N PHE A 242 -5.63 15.90 7.38
CA PHE A 242 -5.10 16.59 6.20
C PHE A 242 -5.23 18.11 6.24
N GLN A 243 -5.80 18.68 7.29
CA GLN A 243 -5.98 20.14 7.45
C GLN A 243 -6.66 20.81 6.23
N GLY A 244 -7.54 20.08 5.51
CA GLY A 244 -8.24 20.58 4.32
C GLY A 244 -7.56 20.23 2.97
N MET A 245 -6.43 19.52 2.98
CA MET A 245 -5.79 19.04 1.74
C MET A 245 -6.46 17.78 1.17
N ASP A 246 -7.35 17.14 1.93
CA ASP A 246 -8.14 15.98 1.53
C ASP A 246 -8.94 16.24 0.24
N GLU A 247 -9.43 17.46 0.04
CA GLU A 247 -10.15 17.86 -1.19
C GLU A 247 -9.29 17.76 -2.46
N THR A 248 -7.96 17.73 -2.32
CA THR A 248 -7.02 17.63 -3.45
C THR A 248 -6.40 16.25 -3.61
N MET A 249 -6.71 15.32 -2.70
CA MET A 249 -6.20 13.97 -2.66
C MET A 249 -7.23 12.98 -3.20
N THR A 250 -6.78 11.95 -3.91
CA THR A 250 -7.62 10.79 -4.19
C THR A 250 -7.87 9.99 -2.90
N LEU A 251 -8.94 9.19 -2.85
CA LEU A 251 -9.22 8.34 -1.69
C LEU A 251 -8.03 7.44 -1.34
N SER A 252 -7.37 6.86 -2.34
CA SER A 252 -6.18 6.02 -2.14
C SER A 252 -4.99 6.80 -1.55
N GLU A 253 -4.79 8.05 -1.96
CA GLU A 253 -3.76 8.94 -1.39
C GLU A 253 -4.08 9.26 0.08
N GLN A 254 -5.36 9.51 0.39
CA GLN A 254 -5.81 9.76 1.76
C GLN A 254 -5.68 8.52 2.66
N GLU A 255 -6.02 7.33 2.16
CA GLU A 255 -5.83 6.05 2.87
C GLU A 255 -4.35 5.79 3.16
N PHE A 256 -3.50 5.95 2.15
CA PHE A 256 -2.06 5.77 2.30
C PHE A 256 -1.47 6.74 3.33
N LEU A 257 -1.81 8.04 3.23
CA LEU A 257 -1.31 9.04 4.16
C LEU A 257 -1.87 8.89 5.57
N SER A 258 -3.13 8.48 5.73
CA SER A 258 -3.71 8.17 7.04
C SER A 258 -2.91 7.04 7.70
N LYS A 259 -2.65 5.95 6.95
CA LYS A 259 -1.87 4.81 7.44
C LYS A 259 -0.47 5.22 7.89
N LEU A 260 0.22 6.08 7.15
CA LEU A 260 1.52 6.61 7.56
C LEU A 260 1.40 7.46 8.85
N LEU A 261 0.45 8.39 8.90
CA LEU A 261 0.26 9.31 10.03
C LEU A 261 -0.12 8.62 11.34
N VAL A 262 -0.85 7.50 11.27
CA VAL A 262 -1.37 6.79 12.45
C VAL A 262 -0.62 5.49 12.75
N SER A 263 0.46 5.22 12.02
CA SER A 263 1.25 3.99 12.18
C SER A 263 1.97 3.88 13.55
N GLY A 264 2.13 4.99 14.27
CA GLY A 264 2.94 5.04 15.49
C GLY A 264 4.45 5.05 15.23
N SER A 265 4.88 5.16 13.97
CA SER A 265 6.30 5.14 13.57
C SER A 265 6.80 6.52 13.15
N VAL A 266 7.93 6.97 13.72
CA VAL A 266 8.56 8.27 13.39
C VAL A 266 8.95 8.37 11.90
N PRO A 267 9.65 7.38 11.29
CA PRO A 267 9.93 7.41 9.85
C PRO A 267 8.69 7.59 8.97
N ASN A 268 7.59 6.92 9.32
CA ASN A 268 6.33 7.03 8.57
C ASN A 268 5.70 8.43 8.74
N LEU A 269 5.78 9.03 9.94
CA LEU A 269 5.36 10.42 10.15
C LEU A 269 6.17 11.40 9.29
N MET A 270 7.48 11.21 9.20
CA MET A 270 8.34 12.04 8.35
C MET A 270 7.95 11.93 6.88
N GLN A 271 7.77 10.69 6.40
CA GLN A 271 7.34 10.42 5.04
C GLN A 271 5.97 11.06 4.74
N ALA A 272 5.01 10.92 5.64
CA ALA A 272 3.71 11.57 5.52
C ALA A 272 3.85 13.09 5.43
N ALA A 273 4.65 13.69 6.33
CA ALA A 273 4.88 15.13 6.35
C ALA A 273 5.53 15.64 5.05
N GLN A 274 6.46 14.86 4.48
CA GLN A 274 7.11 15.14 3.19
C GLN A 274 6.11 15.12 2.03
N ILE A 275 5.27 14.10 1.96
CA ILE A 275 4.23 13.99 0.93
C ILE A 275 3.24 15.16 1.04
N LEU A 276 2.76 15.44 2.26
CA LEU A 276 1.84 16.57 2.52
C LEU A 276 2.46 17.92 2.10
N HIS A 277 3.76 18.10 2.34
CA HIS A 277 4.48 19.29 1.85
C HIS A 277 4.51 19.35 0.32
N GLY A 278 4.81 18.25 -0.36
CA GLY A 278 4.79 18.17 -1.82
C GLY A 278 3.42 18.54 -2.39
N MET A 279 2.34 18.04 -1.79
CA MET A 279 0.97 18.37 -2.19
C MET A 279 0.66 19.86 -1.97
N LEU A 280 1.05 20.41 -0.82
CA LEU A 280 0.90 21.84 -0.55
C LEU A 280 1.64 22.71 -1.57
N GLN A 281 2.86 22.33 -1.97
CA GLN A 281 3.61 23.04 -3.01
C GLN A 281 2.88 22.99 -4.36
N LEU A 282 2.33 21.84 -4.74
CA LEU A 282 1.53 21.71 -5.96
C LEU A 282 0.27 22.57 -5.93
N MET A 283 -0.38 22.70 -4.76
CA MET A 283 -1.51 23.61 -4.55
C MET A 283 -1.10 25.08 -4.73
N LEU A 284 0.00 25.50 -4.09
CA LEU A 284 0.47 26.89 -4.13
C LEU A 284 0.90 27.33 -5.53
N HIS A 285 1.53 26.45 -6.30
CA HIS A 285 1.96 26.75 -7.68
C HIS A 285 0.85 26.63 -8.71
N GLY A 286 -0.39 26.33 -8.30
CA GLY A 286 -1.54 26.18 -9.21
C GLY A 286 -1.45 24.94 -10.11
N GLY A 287 -0.49 24.04 -9.88
CA GLY A 287 -0.25 22.85 -10.70
C GLY A 287 -1.42 21.87 -10.70
N LEU A 288 -2.23 21.85 -9.64
CA LEU A 288 -3.40 20.96 -9.57
C LEU A 288 -4.52 21.34 -10.54
N LYS A 289 -4.60 22.59 -11.00
CA LYS A 289 -5.55 22.99 -12.06
C LYS A 289 -5.23 22.33 -13.40
N ALA A 290 -3.97 21.98 -13.65
CA ALA A 290 -3.58 21.26 -14.86
C ALA A 290 -3.96 19.78 -14.80
N ARG A 291 -3.84 19.15 -13.62
CA ARG A 291 -4.14 17.71 -13.40
C ARG A 291 -5.64 17.40 -13.46
N GLN A 292 -6.50 18.33 -13.03
CA GLN A 292 -7.97 18.17 -13.11
C GLN A 292 -8.53 18.40 -14.52
N ASN A 293 -7.85 19.21 -15.35
CA ASN A 293 -8.29 19.46 -16.73
C ASN A 293 -7.87 18.33 -17.69
N SER A 294 -6.83 17.57 -17.36
CA SER A 294 -6.40 16.41 -18.17
C SER A 294 -7.27 15.16 -17.96
N SER A 295 -7.99 15.02 -16.84
CA SER A 295 -8.92 13.90 -16.62
C SER A 295 -10.34 14.15 -17.15
N LEU A 296 -10.70 15.39 -17.52
CA LEU A 296 -12.04 15.75 -18.00
C LEU A 296 -12.12 16.07 -19.50
N ASN A 297 -11.03 15.93 -20.26
CA ASN A 297 -11.06 16.11 -21.72
C ASN A 297 -11.44 14.80 -22.43
N ILE A 298 -12.71 14.43 -22.31
CA ILE A 298 -13.39 13.55 -23.26
C ILE A 298 -14.33 14.45 -24.10
N SER A 299 -13.89 14.68 -25.34
CA SER A 299 -14.65 15.11 -26.52
C SER A 299 -15.52 16.38 -26.45
N GLY A 300 -14.99 17.46 -27.03
CA GLY A 300 -15.67 18.30 -28.03
C GLY A 300 -16.97 19.00 -27.65
N ILE A 301 -16.94 20.35 -27.60
CA ILE A 301 -17.91 21.26 -28.25
C ILE A 301 -17.47 22.73 -28.01
N SER A 302 -17.26 23.43 -29.13
CA SER A 302 -17.31 24.88 -29.41
C SER A 302 -16.75 25.92 -28.42
N THR A 303 -15.75 26.62 -28.95
CA THR A 303 -15.26 27.95 -28.59
C THR A 303 -16.37 29.01 -28.50
N SER A 304 -16.63 29.52 -27.30
CA SER A 304 -17.18 30.87 -27.10
C SER A 304 -16.50 31.56 -25.91
N SER A 305 -16.36 32.88 -26.04
CA SER A 305 -15.46 33.78 -25.31
C SER A 305 -15.76 33.88 -23.80
N PRO A 306 -14.76 34.08 -22.92
CA PRO A 306 -15.00 34.13 -21.48
C PRO A 306 -15.40 35.54 -21.01
N THR A 307 -16.68 35.74 -20.73
CA THR A 307 -17.16 36.86 -19.90
C THR A 307 -17.08 36.52 -18.42
N ARG A 308 -16.04 37.05 -17.77
CA ARG A 308 -15.96 37.60 -16.40
C ARG A 308 -17.08 37.19 -15.42
N ASN A 309 -17.04 35.97 -14.88
CA ASN A 309 -17.76 35.63 -13.64
C ASN A 309 -17.11 34.47 -12.85
N ASN A 310 -15.83 34.61 -12.51
CA ASN A 310 -15.01 33.53 -11.94
C ASN A 310 -15.31 33.14 -10.47
N ASN A 311 -16.12 33.91 -9.73
CA ASN A 311 -16.33 33.64 -8.30
C ASN A 311 -17.39 32.56 -8.01
N HIS A 312 -18.34 32.30 -8.91
CA HIS A 312 -19.35 31.26 -8.70
C HIS A 312 -18.91 29.87 -9.19
N GLN A 313 -18.07 29.79 -10.21
CA GLN A 313 -17.59 28.51 -10.75
C GLN A 313 -16.52 27.88 -9.83
N ALA A 314 -15.69 28.69 -9.19
CA ALA A 314 -14.77 28.23 -8.14
C ALA A 314 -15.54 27.56 -6.98
N LYS A 315 -16.60 28.21 -6.45
CA LYS A 315 -17.46 27.63 -5.39
C LYS A 315 -18.16 26.32 -5.80
N ARG A 316 -18.47 26.14 -7.09
CA ARG A 316 -19.13 24.92 -7.60
C ARG A 316 -18.14 23.75 -7.75
N ASN A 317 -16.89 24.03 -8.15
CA ASN A 317 -15.83 23.02 -8.23
C ASN A 317 -15.36 22.56 -6.84
N TYR A 318 -15.35 23.45 -5.84
CA TYR A 318 -15.09 23.06 -4.44
C TYR A 318 -16.13 22.08 -3.88
N ARG A 319 -17.39 22.19 -4.32
CA ARG A 319 -18.48 21.33 -3.83
C ARG A 319 -18.41 19.90 -4.35
N MET A 320 -17.73 19.65 -5.47
CA MET A 320 -17.60 18.30 -6.05
C MET A 320 -16.45 17.48 -5.44
N LEU A 321 -15.51 18.11 -4.73
CA LEU A 321 -14.38 17.43 -4.07
C LEU A 321 -14.63 17.17 -2.59
N ALA A 322 -15.52 17.95 -1.96
CA ALA A 322 -16.03 17.67 -0.62
C ALA A 322 -16.89 16.38 -0.53
N THR A 323 -17.08 15.65 -1.62
CA THR A 323 -17.82 14.37 -1.63
C THR A 323 -17.03 13.24 -0.98
N GLY A 324 -15.69 13.25 -1.05
CA GLY A 324 -14.87 12.16 -0.51
C GLY A 324 -15.02 11.95 1.00
N THR A 325 -15.08 13.05 1.76
CA THR A 325 -15.21 13.00 3.23
C THR A 325 -16.64 12.69 3.69
N ASN A 326 -17.64 13.20 2.96
CA ASN A 326 -19.04 12.86 3.19
C ASN A 326 -19.35 11.37 2.90
N LEU A 327 -18.59 10.71 2.01
CA LEU A 327 -18.79 9.30 1.68
C LEU A 327 -18.38 8.34 2.81
N LEU A 328 -17.37 8.72 3.60
CA LEU A 328 -16.89 7.87 4.70
C LEU A 328 -17.68 8.08 6.00
N TYR A 329 -18.25 9.28 6.18
CA TYR A 329 -18.99 9.69 7.37
C TYR A 329 -20.26 10.45 7.00
N PRO A 330 -21.28 9.79 6.41
CA PRO A 330 -22.48 10.48 5.94
C PRO A 330 -23.21 11.24 7.07
N ASP A 331 -23.06 10.79 8.32
CA ASP A 331 -23.77 11.34 9.47
C ASP A 331 -22.89 12.21 10.40
N MET A 332 -21.60 12.37 10.09
CA MET A 332 -20.68 13.13 10.95
C MET A 332 -19.95 14.26 10.22
N ASP A 333 -20.29 15.49 10.61
CA ASP A 333 -19.56 16.68 10.21
C ASP A 333 -18.10 16.62 10.73
N PRO A 334 -17.08 16.82 9.87
CA PRO A 334 -15.68 16.95 10.28
C PRO A 334 -15.45 17.95 11.43
N THR A 335 -16.28 18.99 11.58
CA THR A 335 -16.15 19.90 12.73
C THR A 335 -16.48 19.21 14.07
N THR A 336 -17.41 18.25 14.06
CA THR A 336 -17.76 17.44 15.23
C THR A 336 -16.62 16.48 15.58
N LEU A 337 -16.02 15.83 14.57
CA LEU A 337 -14.82 15.01 14.76
C LEU A 337 -13.68 15.82 15.37
N ARG A 338 -13.39 17.02 14.86
CA ARG A 338 -12.34 17.89 15.41
C ARG A 338 -12.60 18.33 16.85
N LYS A 339 -13.85 18.59 17.22
CA LYS A 339 -14.21 18.97 18.59
C LYS A 339 -14.06 17.80 19.57
N ARG A 340 -14.43 16.60 19.13
CA ARG A 340 -14.43 15.40 19.97
C ARG A 340 -13.05 14.76 20.07
N PHE A 341 -12.33 14.73 18.97
CA PHE A 341 -11.00 14.17 18.81
C PHE A 341 -10.08 15.28 18.29
N PRO A 342 -9.69 16.24 19.13
CA PRO A 342 -8.81 17.32 18.71
C PRO A 342 -7.49 16.75 18.20
N LEU A 343 -6.95 17.37 17.15
CA LEU A 343 -5.59 17.06 16.71
C LEU A 343 -4.59 17.62 17.72
N PRO A 344 -3.39 17.02 17.79
CA PRO A 344 -2.26 17.63 18.49
C PRO A 344 -2.06 19.06 18.00
N LEU A 345 -1.71 19.96 18.94
CA LEU A 345 -1.52 21.38 18.65
C LEU A 345 -0.46 21.61 17.55
N HIS A 346 0.53 20.73 17.51
CA HIS A 346 1.72 20.79 16.67
C HIS A 346 1.82 19.55 15.78
N MET A 347 1.11 19.54 14.67
CA MET A 347 1.18 18.43 13.70
C MET A 347 2.58 18.32 13.05
N PRO A 348 3.02 17.10 12.68
CA PRO A 348 4.24 16.89 11.90
C PRO A 348 4.25 17.68 10.59
N ARG A 349 5.38 18.32 10.26
CA ARG A 349 5.53 19.10 9.01
C ARG A 349 6.94 18.96 8.43
N TRP A 350 7.00 18.88 7.11
CA TRP A 350 8.22 18.99 6.32
C TRP A 350 8.34 20.40 5.76
N MET A 351 9.54 20.97 5.79
CA MET A 351 9.75 22.38 5.45
C MET A 351 11.12 22.59 4.82
N VAL A 352 11.22 23.62 3.99
CA VAL A 352 12.45 23.95 3.26
C VAL A 352 12.76 25.42 3.49
N ILE A 353 13.75 25.71 4.32
CA ILE A 353 14.14 27.09 4.65
C ILE A 353 15.44 27.47 3.95
N PRO A 354 15.64 28.74 3.57
CA PRO A 354 16.94 29.18 3.05
C PRO A 354 17.99 29.11 4.16
N VAL A 355 19.22 28.72 3.80
CA VAL A 355 20.37 28.85 4.70
C VAL A 355 20.56 30.31 5.08
N TYR A 356 20.83 30.58 6.35
CA TYR A 356 21.03 31.93 6.87
C TYR A 356 22.20 31.97 7.87
N HIS A 357 22.78 33.14 8.05
CA HIS A 357 23.81 33.37 9.05
C HIS A 357 23.17 33.58 10.44
N PRO A 358 23.53 32.79 11.47
CA PRO A 358 22.87 32.82 12.78
C PRO A 358 23.03 34.15 13.52
N ASP A 359 24.14 34.86 13.34
CA ASP A 359 24.37 36.15 14.03
C ASP A 359 23.76 37.38 13.34
N ARG A 360 23.17 37.23 12.15
CA ARG A 360 22.59 38.38 11.44
C ARG A 360 21.26 38.78 12.05
N ARG A 361 21.00 40.09 12.11
CA ARG A 361 19.67 40.60 12.49
C ARG A 361 18.62 40.05 11.52
N GLY A 362 17.49 39.59 12.07
CA GLY A 362 16.40 39.01 11.28
C GLY A 362 16.50 37.51 11.06
N VAL A 363 17.24 36.78 11.90
CA VAL A 363 17.28 35.31 11.91
C VAL A 363 15.87 34.72 11.80
N PRO A 364 15.61 33.82 10.83
CA PRO A 364 14.29 33.23 10.65
C PRO A 364 13.82 32.41 11.84
N LEU A 365 14.73 31.71 12.52
CA LEU A 365 14.42 30.84 13.65
C LEU A 365 15.39 31.05 14.81
N HIS A 366 14.83 31.13 16.02
CA HIS A 366 15.60 30.99 17.26
C HIS A 366 15.17 29.70 17.95
N VAL A 367 16.12 28.87 18.37
CA VAL A 367 15.86 27.55 18.95
C VAL A 367 16.51 27.37 20.32
N LYS A 368 15.93 26.53 21.16
CA LYS A 368 16.51 26.05 22.42
C LYS A 368 16.48 24.53 22.47
N ALA A 369 17.34 23.92 23.28
CA ALA A 369 17.34 22.47 23.49
C ALA A 369 15.98 21.98 24.05
N HIS A 370 15.55 20.82 23.58
CA HIS A 370 14.30 20.16 23.95
C HIS A 370 14.51 18.64 24.05
N LYS A 371 13.67 17.93 24.80
CA LYS A 371 13.78 16.47 25.01
C LYS A 371 13.76 15.62 23.73
N TYR A 372 13.27 16.20 22.62
CA TYR A 372 13.11 15.54 21.31
C TYR A 372 13.85 16.26 20.18
N GLY A 373 14.78 17.17 20.49
CA GLY A 373 15.50 17.96 19.50
C GLY A 373 15.55 19.45 19.86
N LEU A 374 15.13 20.32 18.96
CA LEU A 374 15.27 21.77 19.11
C LEU A 374 13.91 22.48 19.08
N GLU A 375 13.46 23.05 20.20
CA GLU A 375 12.20 23.80 20.27
C GLU A 375 12.39 25.22 19.71
N ILE A 376 11.50 25.60 18.79
CA ILE A 376 11.49 26.92 18.16
C ILE A 376 10.87 27.95 19.13
N THR A 377 11.70 28.88 19.59
CA THR A 377 11.32 29.93 20.54
C THR A 377 10.83 31.21 19.87
N SER A 378 11.27 31.48 18.64
CA SER A 378 10.86 32.64 17.84
C SER A 378 10.98 32.32 16.35
N VAL A 379 10.01 32.83 15.59
CA VAL A 379 9.89 32.65 14.13
C VAL A 379 9.78 34.03 13.50
N LYS A 380 10.53 34.27 12.41
CA LYS A 380 10.52 35.51 11.65
C LYS A 380 10.57 35.22 10.14
N GLY A 381 10.06 36.17 9.35
CA GLY A 381 10.21 36.14 7.90
C GLY A 381 9.52 34.96 7.21
N SER A 382 10.19 34.39 6.21
CA SER A 382 9.68 33.31 5.35
C SER A 382 9.39 32.01 6.11
N ALA A 383 10.08 31.77 7.22
CA ALA A 383 9.84 30.62 8.10
C ALA A 383 8.38 30.58 8.59
N GLY A 384 7.85 31.73 9.05
CA GLY A 384 6.45 31.82 9.50
C GLY A 384 5.44 31.68 8.37
N GLN A 385 5.81 32.14 7.15
CA GLN A 385 4.95 31.99 5.96
C GLN A 385 4.80 30.53 5.53
N GLN A 386 5.79 29.68 5.82
CA GLN A 386 5.71 28.23 5.61
C GLN A 386 4.94 27.50 6.73
N GLY A 387 4.38 28.24 7.69
CA GLY A 387 3.54 27.69 8.74
C GLY A 387 4.29 27.22 9.99
N ILE A 388 5.58 27.56 10.13
CA ILE A 388 6.34 27.33 11.37
C ILE A 388 5.77 28.17 12.49
N ARG A 389 5.62 27.56 13.66
CA ARG A 389 5.11 28.20 14.86
C ARG A 389 6.11 28.12 16.01
N LYS A 390 6.01 29.08 16.91
CA LYS A 390 6.68 28.98 18.22
C LYS A 390 6.14 27.74 18.95
N GLY A 391 7.04 26.97 19.54
CA GLY A 391 6.73 25.71 20.22
C GLY A 391 6.88 24.47 19.33
N ASP A 392 6.98 24.63 18.01
CA ASP A 392 7.33 23.51 17.13
C ASP A 392 8.74 22.99 17.50
N VAL A 393 8.92 21.67 17.46
CA VAL A 393 10.19 21.01 17.78
C VAL A 393 10.81 20.49 16.50
N ILE A 394 12.00 20.97 16.14
CA ILE A 394 12.80 20.41 15.05
C ILE A 394 13.32 19.06 15.52
N THR A 395 12.87 18.03 14.82
CA THR A 395 13.20 16.62 15.10
C THR A 395 14.22 16.07 14.12
N HIS A 396 14.27 16.61 12.89
CA HIS A 396 15.24 16.20 11.88
C HIS A 396 15.72 17.41 11.07
N ILE A 397 17.00 17.41 10.70
CA ILE A 397 17.64 18.39 9.83
C ILE A 397 18.28 17.64 8.68
N ASN A 398 17.85 17.90 7.44
CA ASN A 398 18.33 17.16 6.27
C ASN A 398 18.23 15.65 6.45
N GLU A 399 17.07 15.20 6.93
CA GLU A 399 16.73 13.79 7.20
C GLU A 399 17.52 13.16 8.37
N GLU A 400 18.52 13.84 8.93
CA GLU A 400 19.26 13.37 10.09
C GLU A 400 18.52 13.72 11.39
N PRO A 401 18.40 12.77 12.34
CA PRO A 401 17.70 12.99 13.60
C PRO A 401 18.42 14.00 14.50
N CYS A 402 17.64 14.84 15.17
CA CYS A 402 18.09 15.71 16.25
C CYS A 402 17.89 14.98 17.57
N ASP A 403 18.97 14.50 18.16
CA ASP A 403 18.93 13.83 19.45
C ASP A 403 18.65 14.82 20.60
N ALA A 404 18.27 14.30 21.77
CA ALA A 404 18.12 15.10 23.00
C ALA A 404 19.42 15.84 23.40
N GLY A 405 20.58 15.42 22.87
CA GLY A 405 21.87 16.07 23.06
C GLY A 405 22.14 17.23 22.11
N THR A 406 21.31 17.45 21.09
CA THR A 406 21.53 18.52 20.11
C THR A 406 21.38 19.89 20.77
N THR A 407 22.47 20.64 20.85
CA THR A 407 22.47 21.97 21.46
C THR A 407 22.16 23.06 20.44
N THR A 408 21.66 24.21 20.92
CA THR A 408 21.49 25.42 20.09
C THR A 408 22.80 25.85 19.42
N GLU A 409 23.93 25.65 20.08
CA GLU A 409 25.26 25.98 19.55
C GLU A 409 25.64 25.08 18.37
N GLN A 410 25.35 23.77 18.46
CA GLN A 410 25.56 22.84 17.35
C GLN A 410 24.70 23.20 16.14
N PHE A 411 23.43 23.55 16.36
CA PHE A 411 22.55 24.01 15.29
C PHE A 411 23.05 25.29 14.62
N ASN A 412 23.48 26.28 15.42
CA ASN A 412 24.01 27.54 14.88
C ASN A 412 25.32 27.31 14.12
N THR A 413 26.21 26.45 14.65
CA THR A 413 27.47 26.07 13.99
C THR A 413 27.20 25.38 12.65
N TYR A 414 26.21 24.50 12.61
CA TYR A 414 25.76 23.82 11.38
C TYR A 414 25.22 24.83 10.34
N MET A 415 24.33 25.74 10.76
CA MET A 415 23.78 26.76 9.85
C MET A 415 24.88 27.70 9.34
N GLN A 416 25.84 28.07 10.19
CA GLN A 416 26.99 28.89 9.83
C GLN A 416 27.91 28.16 8.83
N SER A 417 28.23 26.89 9.04
CA SER A 417 29.10 26.13 8.13
C SER A 417 28.48 25.98 6.75
N LEU A 418 27.16 25.74 6.67
CA LEU A 418 26.42 25.77 5.41
C LEU A 418 26.50 27.15 4.78
N TYR A 419 26.23 28.22 5.52
CA TYR A 419 26.27 29.59 5.00
C TYR A 419 27.64 29.94 4.40
N GLU A 420 28.73 29.62 5.11
CA GLU A 420 30.09 29.86 4.65
C GLU A 420 30.46 29.04 3.42
N THR A 421 30.01 27.79 3.35
CA THR A 421 30.22 26.92 2.19
C THR A 421 29.53 27.50 0.96
N ASN A 422 28.28 27.92 1.08
CA ASN A 422 27.52 28.50 -0.03
C ASN A 422 28.08 29.84 -0.49
N TYR A 423 28.56 30.67 0.44
CA TYR A 423 29.25 31.91 0.11
C TYR A 423 30.52 31.68 -0.71
N LYS A 424 31.32 30.66 -0.36
CA LYS A 424 32.56 30.31 -1.08
C LYS A 424 32.30 29.82 -2.50
N HIS A 425 31.25 29.04 -2.71
CA HIS A 425 30.96 28.44 -4.03
C HIS A 425 30.28 29.39 -5.02
N GLN A 426 29.89 30.61 -4.61
CA GLN A 426 29.13 31.57 -5.44
C GLN A 426 27.94 30.93 -6.18
N SER A 427 27.39 29.85 -5.64
CA SER A 427 26.22 29.21 -6.23
C SER A 427 25.05 30.16 -6.04
N LEU A 428 24.50 30.64 -7.16
CA LEU A 428 23.29 31.46 -7.20
C LEU A 428 22.06 30.66 -6.79
N ASP A 429 22.15 29.32 -6.80
CA ASP A 429 21.09 28.47 -6.28
C ASP A 429 21.13 28.55 -4.76
N ALA A 430 20.14 29.28 -4.22
CA ALA A 430 19.97 29.48 -2.78
C ALA A 430 19.92 28.11 -2.09
N SER A 431 21.01 27.76 -1.44
CA SER A 431 21.10 26.58 -0.60
C SER A 431 19.98 26.57 0.42
N THR A 432 19.22 25.49 0.45
CA THR A 432 18.14 25.31 1.40
C THR A 432 18.51 24.26 2.43
N VAL A 433 17.93 24.36 3.63
CA VAL A 433 17.92 23.32 4.65
C VAL A 433 16.51 22.77 4.75
N THR A 434 16.42 21.45 4.76
CA THR A 434 15.15 20.77 5.03
C THR A 434 15.03 20.50 6.53
N LEU A 435 13.85 20.80 7.08
CA LEU A 435 13.54 20.59 8.49
C LEU A 435 12.28 19.73 8.58
N VAL A 436 12.31 18.75 9.48
CA VAL A 436 11.10 18.06 9.93
C VAL A 436 10.79 18.47 11.36
N VAL A 437 9.62 19.08 11.55
CA VAL A 437 9.14 19.49 12.88
C VAL A 437 8.07 18.55 13.37
N ASN A 438 8.05 18.34 14.68
CA ASN A 438 7.05 17.57 15.45
C ASN A 438 6.92 16.08 15.05
N ALA A 439 7.89 15.51 14.34
CA ALA A 439 7.93 14.08 14.03
C ALA A 439 8.72 13.33 15.11
N HIS A 440 8.16 13.25 16.32
CA HIS A 440 8.75 12.55 17.47
C HIS A 440 7.81 11.47 18.01
N GLU A 441 8.36 10.53 18.78
CA GLU A 441 7.66 9.35 19.31
C GLU A 441 6.31 9.68 19.99
N ASP A 442 6.27 10.66 20.90
CA ASP A 442 5.02 11.06 21.59
C ASP A 442 3.90 11.46 20.61
N MET A 443 4.26 12.12 19.50
CA MET A 443 3.31 12.57 18.48
C MET A 443 2.76 11.38 17.69
N ALA A 444 3.64 10.43 17.36
CA ALA A 444 3.25 9.22 16.64
C ALA A 444 2.24 8.41 17.48
N GLN A 445 2.54 8.27 18.77
CA GLN A 445 1.65 7.59 19.72
C GLN A 445 0.33 8.34 19.93
N GLU A 446 0.36 9.69 20.02
CA GLU A 446 -0.85 10.50 20.17
C GLU A 446 -1.78 10.39 18.94
N LEU A 447 -1.21 10.45 17.73
CA LEU A 447 -1.98 10.28 16.49
C LEU A 447 -2.56 8.87 16.34
N GLN A 448 -1.78 7.85 16.67
CA GLN A 448 -2.23 6.45 16.66
C GLN A 448 -3.34 6.21 17.70
N LYS A 449 -3.16 6.71 18.94
CA LYS A 449 -4.19 6.61 19.97
C LYS A 449 -5.48 7.28 19.51
N ARG A 450 -5.38 8.47 18.94
CA ARG A 450 -6.52 9.23 18.43
C ARG A 450 -7.26 8.48 17.33
N SER A 451 -6.56 7.82 16.40
CA SER A 451 -7.22 7.01 15.36
C SER A 451 -7.98 5.83 15.96
N PHE A 452 -7.41 5.16 16.97
CA PHE A 452 -8.12 4.08 17.67
C PHE A 452 -9.39 4.57 18.38
N GLU A 453 -9.34 5.74 19.00
CA GLU A 453 -10.51 6.34 19.66
C GLU A 453 -11.63 6.66 18.66
N ILE A 454 -11.29 7.19 17.48
CA ILE A 454 -12.23 7.47 16.39
C ILE A 454 -12.87 6.16 15.91
N ILE A 455 -12.06 5.15 15.58
CA ILE A 455 -12.53 3.85 15.09
C ILE A 455 -13.48 3.20 16.12
N HIS A 456 -13.08 3.19 17.39
CA HIS A 456 -13.87 2.64 18.47
C HIS A 456 -15.22 3.37 18.61
N PHE A 457 -15.21 4.70 18.59
CA PHE A 457 -16.42 5.50 18.68
C PHE A 457 -17.41 5.22 17.55
N LEU A 458 -16.94 5.19 16.31
CA LEU A 458 -17.80 4.93 15.14
C LEU A 458 -18.35 3.51 15.13
N THR A 459 -17.57 2.57 15.65
CA THR A 459 -18.02 1.18 15.82
C THR A 459 -19.13 1.08 16.86
N GLN A 460 -19.06 1.87 17.93
CA GLN A 460 -20.12 1.94 18.93
C GLN A 460 -21.39 2.56 18.35
N GLN A 461 -21.29 3.68 17.61
CA GLN A 461 -22.45 4.29 16.97
C GLN A 461 -23.16 3.33 16.01
N ARG A 462 -22.41 2.63 15.14
CA ARG A 462 -23.00 1.61 14.26
C ARG A 462 -23.69 0.48 15.02
N LYS A 463 -23.18 0.10 16.20
CA LYS A 463 -23.84 -0.91 17.05
C LYS A 463 -25.13 -0.40 17.68
N GLU A 464 -25.22 0.89 17.96
CA GLU A 464 -26.44 1.53 18.49
C GLU A 464 -27.50 1.71 17.41
N GLU A 465 -27.12 2.06 16.17
CA GLU A 465 -28.04 2.21 15.04
C GLU A 465 -28.67 0.88 14.57
N ASN A 466 -28.01 -0.25 14.84
CA ASN A 466 -28.50 -1.58 14.49
C ASN A 466 -29.38 -2.22 15.58
N LYS A 467 -29.56 -1.57 16.73
CA LYS A 467 -30.49 -1.98 17.78
C LYS A 467 -31.83 -1.28 17.61
#